data_AF-A0A5C5Z4W9-F1
#
_entry.id   AF-A0A5C5Z4W9-F1
#
_cell.length_a   1.000
_cell.length_b   1.000
_cell.length_c   1.000
_cell.angle_alpha   90.00
_cell.angle_beta   90.00
_cell.angle_gamma   90.00
#
_symmetry.space_group_name_H-M   'P 1'
#
loop_
_entity.id
_entity.type
_entity.pdbx_description
1 polymer ?
#
loop_
_entity_poly.entity_id
_entity_poly.type
_entity_poly.pdbx_seq_one_letter_code
_entity_poly.pdbx_strand_id
1 'polypeptide(L)'
;MKFSNQSHALRIMLDTKDCELSSVEIEHMEEDLHTLRELVADFPVSDLHVTVVHHPRGGDYHVRTTLALPDRRIFTGDRHAKVHPAYERCLRKLVKKVRAYKHEMRIGEDSIKQAKGTRQTVEPIAELDVSALVKTVKDDDYLEFRRKIDLFEPALSERIARWLGKYPEIQTQFEWPVSVSDIVEEVFLNAFDQFDLRSHDVSPGDWLENLIDPSVQAILQSPDDEYMRIEFSSAAFNQ
;
A
#
# COMPACT_ATOMS: atom_id res chain seq x y z
N MET A 1 -23.34 19.22 7.92
CA MET A 1 -22.72 20.53 8.23
C MET A 1 -21.84 20.91 7.05
N LYS A 2 -22.00 22.10 6.44
CA LYS A 2 -21.16 22.57 5.32
C LYS A 2 -20.43 23.84 5.78
N PHE A 3 -19.10 23.81 5.77
CA PHE A 3 -18.26 24.97 6.08
C PHE A 3 -17.73 25.58 4.79
N SER A 4 -18.02 26.86 4.59
CA SER A 4 -17.55 27.70 3.49
C SER A 4 -16.19 28.32 3.82
N ASN A 5 -15.10 27.62 3.49
CA ASN A 5 -13.79 28.19 3.13
C ASN A 5 -12.85 27.11 2.53
N GLN A 6 -13.35 26.36 1.52
CA GLN A 6 -12.72 25.14 0.99
C GLN A 6 -11.72 25.37 -0.15
N SER A 7 -10.89 26.40 -0.10
CA SER A 7 -9.76 26.51 -1.02
C SER A 7 -8.61 25.64 -0.50
N HIS A 8 -8.42 24.45 -1.07
CA HIS A 8 -7.24 23.57 -0.93
C HIS A 8 -7.03 22.82 0.40
N ALA A 9 -8.09 22.58 1.18
CA ALA A 9 -7.98 21.78 2.41
C ALA A 9 -8.22 20.29 2.15
N LEU A 10 -7.33 19.43 2.64
CA LEU A 10 -7.53 17.97 2.71
C LEU A 10 -8.88 17.66 3.34
N ARG A 11 -9.78 17.04 2.57
CA ARG A 11 -11.10 16.61 3.05
C ARG A 11 -10.98 15.18 3.56
N ILE A 12 -11.54 14.92 4.74
CA ILE A 12 -11.46 13.60 5.38
C ILE A 12 -12.85 12.97 5.39
N MET A 13 -12.93 11.69 5.03
CA MET A 13 -14.12 10.86 5.13
C MET A 13 -13.73 9.61 5.91
N LEU A 14 -14.29 9.45 7.09
CA LEU A 14 -14.05 8.31 7.98
C LEU A 14 -15.26 7.38 7.94
N ASP A 15 -15.02 6.12 7.65
CA ASP A 15 -16.00 5.03 7.66
C ASP A 15 -15.53 3.93 8.63
N THR A 16 -16.46 3.39 9.41
CA THR A 16 -16.18 2.36 10.43
C THR A 16 -17.09 1.17 10.20
N LYS A 17 -16.52 -0.03 10.14
CA LYS A 17 -17.25 -1.30 9.96
C LYS A 17 -16.96 -2.21 11.15
N ASP A 18 -18.02 -2.72 11.77
CA ASP A 18 -17.97 -3.63 12.91
C ASP A 18 -17.19 -3.10 14.14
N CYS A 19 -17.05 -1.78 14.23
CA CYS A 19 -16.52 -1.06 15.39
C CYS A 19 -17.09 0.36 15.50
N GLU A 20 -16.94 0.96 16.68
CA GLU A 20 -17.15 2.38 16.92
C GLU A 20 -15.84 2.97 17.45
N LEU A 21 -15.48 4.17 17.00
CA LEU A 21 -14.31 4.90 17.47
C LEU A 21 -14.74 5.92 18.53
N SER A 22 -13.98 6.00 19.61
CA SER A 22 -14.17 7.04 20.62
C SER A 22 -13.79 8.42 20.07
N SER A 23 -14.35 9.49 20.65
CA SER A 23 -14.00 10.85 20.25
C SER A 23 -12.51 11.16 20.44
N VAL A 24 -11.89 10.56 21.46
CA VAL A 24 -10.45 10.71 21.72
C VAL A 24 -9.61 10.04 20.63
N GLU A 25 -10.02 8.86 20.16
CA GLU A 25 -9.34 8.20 19.04
C GLU A 25 -9.46 9.01 17.74
N ILE A 26 -10.65 9.59 17.49
CA ILE A 26 -10.86 10.47 16.32
C ILE A 26 -9.97 11.71 16.42
N GLU A 27 -9.87 12.33 17.59
CA GLU A 27 -9.02 13.50 17.82
C GLU A 27 -7.55 13.19 17.55
N HIS A 28 -7.01 12.09 18.10
CA HIS A 28 -5.65 11.65 17.81
C HIS A 28 -5.43 11.38 16.31
N MET A 29 -6.39 10.73 15.64
CA MET A 29 -6.31 10.51 14.19
C MET A 29 -6.27 11.84 13.42
N GLU A 30 -7.02 12.86 13.85
CA GLU A 30 -7.00 14.18 13.22
C GLU A 30 -5.69 14.94 13.44
N GLU A 31 -5.06 14.80 14.62
CA GLU A 31 -3.77 15.41 14.95
C GLU A 31 -2.64 14.89 14.05
N ASP A 32 -2.62 13.59 13.75
CA ASP A 32 -1.60 12.96 12.92
C ASP A 32 -1.60 13.42 11.45
N LEU A 33 -2.68 14.06 11.00
CA LEU A 33 -2.84 14.49 9.60
C LEU A 33 -2.03 15.73 9.23
N HIS A 34 -1.37 16.39 10.18
CA HIS A 34 -0.67 17.64 9.93
C HIS A 34 0.33 17.55 8.76
N THR A 35 1.23 16.55 8.78
CA THR A 35 2.23 16.36 7.72
C THR A 35 1.59 16.05 6.37
N LEU A 36 0.52 15.26 6.34
CA LEU A 36 -0.17 14.94 5.08
C LEU A 36 -0.85 16.19 4.50
N ARG A 37 -1.50 17.01 5.35
CA ARG A 37 -2.16 18.26 4.94
C ARG A 37 -1.18 19.20 4.25
N GLU A 38 0.01 19.41 4.82
CA GLU A 38 1.04 20.24 4.20
C GLU A 38 1.50 19.67 2.86
N LEU A 39 1.72 18.35 2.80
CA LEU A 39 2.24 17.70 1.61
C LEU A 39 1.28 17.79 0.42
N VAL A 40 -0.03 17.75 0.69
CA VAL A 40 -1.07 17.78 -0.34
C VAL A 40 -1.66 19.17 -0.60
N ALA A 41 -1.18 20.22 0.09
CA ALA A 41 -1.71 21.57 -0.01
C ALA A 41 -1.65 22.16 -1.45
N ASP A 42 -0.68 21.72 -2.25
CA ASP A 42 -0.51 22.17 -3.64
C ASP A 42 -1.53 21.54 -4.61
N PHE A 43 -2.28 20.51 -4.19
CA PHE A 43 -3.26 19.86 -5.06
C PHE A 43 -4.62 20.59 -5.02
N PRO A 44 -5.28 20.81 -6.17
CA PRO A 44 -6.61 21.43 -6.22
C PRO A 44 -7.69 20.57 -5.57
N VAL A 45 -7.52 19.24 -5.55
CA VAL A 45 -8.41 18.29 -4.88
C VAL A 45 -7.55 17.31 -4.08
N SER A 46 -7.90 17.11 -2.81
CA SER A 46 -7.28 16.11 -1.95
C SER A 46 -8.32 15.54 -0.99
N ASP A 47 -8.89 14.39 -1.37
CA ASP A 47 -9.90 13.69 -0.57
C ASP A 47 -9.28 12.43 0.04
N LEU A 48 -9.18 12.37 1.38
CA LEU A 48 -8.73 11.22 2.13
C LEU A 48 -9.94 10.42 2.65
N HIS A 49 -10.10 9.21 2.15
CA HIS A 49 -11.02 8.22 2.71
C HIS A 49 -10.27 7.30 3.66
N VAL A 50 -10.75 7.16 4.88
CA VAL A 50 -10.24 6.25 5.89
C VAL A 50 -11.34 5.24 6.20
N THR A 51 -11.06 3.95 6.01
CA THR A 51 -11.96 2.86 6.42
C THR A 51 -11.30 2.11 7.56
N VAL A 52 -12.00 1.96 8.69
CA VAL A 52 -11.57 1.12 9.81
C VAL A 52 -12.52 -0.06 9.91
N VAL A 53 -11.97 -1.27 9.84
CA VAL A 53 -12.71 -2.52 9.98
C VAL A 53 -12.16 -3.27 11.19
N HIS A 54 -13.03 -3.69 12.10
CA HIS A 54 -12.63 -4.59 13.18
C HIS A 54 -12.97 -6.03 12.81
N HIS A 55 -12.01 -6.94 12.99
CA HIS A 55 -12.16 -8.36 12.69
C HIS A 55 -12.33 -9.15 13.99
N PRO A 56 -13.56 -9.49 14.44
CA PRO A 56 -13.79 -10.04 15.77
C PRO A 56 -13.11 -11.39 16.00
N ARG A 57 -12.87 -12.16 14.93
CA ARG A 57 -12.19 -13.46 15.00
C ARG A 57 -10.69 -13.32 15.22
N GLY A 58 -10.06 -12.36 14.54
CA GLY A 58 -8.63 -12.06 14.70
C GLY A 58 -8.33 -11.21 15.94
N GLY A 59 -9.33 -10.47 16.43
CA GLY A 59 -9.15 -9.49 17.50
C GLY A 59 -8.29 -8.31 17.07
N ASP A 60 -8.21 -8.05 15.76
CA ASP A 60 -7.41 -6.99 15.17
C ASP A 60 -8.27 -6.02 14.35
N TYR A 61 -7.67 -4.87 14.05
CA TYR A 61 -8.25 -3.83 13.22
C TYR A 61 -7.47 -3.74 11.92
N HIS A 62 -8.20 -3.62 10.82
CA HIS A 62 -7.66 -3.27 9.51
C HIS A 62 -8.03 -1.82 9.21
N VAL A 63 -7.01 -0.98 9.05
CA VAL A 63 -7.18 0.40 8.62
C VAL A 63 -6.74 0.50 7.18
N ARG A 64 -7.56 1.14 6.35
CA ARG A 64 -7.25 1.42 4.95
C ARG A 64 -7.43 2.89 4.66
N THR A 65 -6.52 3.45 3.88
CA THR A 65 -6.58 4.84 3.43
C THR A 65 -6.53 4.92 1.91
N THR A 66 -7.41 5.73 1.34
CA THR A 66 -7.42 6.09 -0.08
C THR A 66 -7.36 7.60 -0.19
N LEU A 67 -6.28 8.12 -0.76
CA LEU A 67 -6.14 9.54 -1.08
C LEU A 67 -6.40 9.75 -2.57
N ALA A 68 -7.48 10.48 -2.88
CA ALA A 68 -7.75 10.93 -4.24
C ALA A 68 -7.07 12.27 -4.49
N LEU A 69 -6.16 12.30 -5.47
CA LEU A 69 -5.48 13.45 -6.02
C LEU A 69 -5.96 13.68 -7.47
N PRO A 70 -5.61 14.82 -8.11
CA PRO A 70 -5.86 14.99 -9.54
C PRO A 70 -5.17 13.88 -10.32
N ASP A 71 -5.93 13.16 -11.14
CA ASP A 71 -5.46 12.11 -12.05
C ASP A 71 -4.87 10.85 -11.40
N ARG A 72 -4.74 10.79 -10.07
CA ARG A 72 -4.25 9.60 -9.37
C ARG A 72 -4.94 9.36 -8.03
N ARG A 73 -5.11 8.09 -7.70
CA ARG A 73 -5.49 7.64 -6.35
C ARG A 73 -4.36 6.87 -5.74
N ILE A 74 -4.12 7.11 -4.46
CA ILE A 74 -3.06 6.47 -3.70
C ILE A 74 -3.72 5.68 -2.57
N PHE A 75 -3.48 4.37 -2.56
CA PHE A 75 -4.07 3.44 -1.59
C PHE A 75 -2.99 2.90 -0.67
N THR A 76 -3.32 2.63 0.58
CA THR A 76 -2.49 1.81 1.49
C THR A 76 -3.35 1.28 2.64
N GLY A 77 -2.87 0.26 3.34
CA GLY A 77 -3.53 -0.29 4.51
C GLY A 77 -2.55 -1.00 5.46
N ASP A 78 -3.04 -1.27 6.67
CA ASP A 78 -2.29 -1.94 7.72
C ASP A 78 -3.23 -2.63 8.72
N ARG A 79 -2.75 -3.69 9.37
CA ARG A 79 -3.49 -4.43 10.40
C ARG A 79 -2.75 -4.34 11.74
N HIS A 80 -3.50 -4.12 12.80
CA HIS A 80 -2.94 -4.08 14.15
C HIS A 80 -3.99 -4.40 15.20
N ALA A 81 -3.58 -4.91 16.36
CA ALA A 81 -4.47 -5.17 17.51
C ALA A 81 -5.14 -3.91 18.09
N LYS A 82 -4.81 -2.72 17.57
CA LYS A 82 -5.35 -1.41 17.97
C LYS A 82 -5.47 -0.55 16.71
N VAL A 83 -6.51 0.27 16.62
CA VAL A 83 -6.79 1.13 15.45
C VAL A 83 -5.66 2.13 15.19
N HIS A 84 -5.27 2.89 16.23
CA HIS A 84 -4.38 4.04 16.06
C HIS A 84 -2.99 3.67 15.51
N PRO A 85 -2.29 2.62 15.99
CA PRO A 85 -1.03 2.18 15.38
C PRO A 85 -1.14 1.70 13.92
N ALA A 86 -2.25 1.06 13.53
CA ALA A 86 -2.50 0.72 12.12
C ALA A 86 -2.70 1.99 11.28
N TYR A 87 -3.47 2.95 11.80
CA TYR A 87 -3.69 4.23 11.16
C TYR A 87 -2.39 5.04 10.96
N GLU A 88 -1.55 5.16 11.99
CA GLU A 88 -0.25 5.84 11.90
C GLU A 88 0.65 5.23 10.83
N ARG A 89 0.66 3.88 10.71
CA ARG A 89 1.41 3.18 9.67
C ARG A 89 0.86 3.50 8.28
N CYS A 90 -0.47 3.48 8.10
CA CYS A 90 -1.11 3.89 6.86
C CYS A 90 -0.73 5.33 6.48
N LEU A 91 -0.78 6.27 7.42
CA LEU A 91 -0.39 7.66 7.16
C LEU A 91 1.08 7.79 6.77
N ARG A 92 1.99 7.09 7.45
CA ARG A 92 3.42 7.10 7.08
C ARG A 92 3.65 6.58 5.67
N LYS A 93 3.03 5.44 5.31
CA LYS A 93 3.07 4.90 3.94
C LYS A 93 2.48 5.88 2.93
N LEU A 94 1.35 6.50 3.26
CA LEU A 94 0.69 7.46 2.39
C LEU A 94 1.55 8.70 2.12
N VAL A 95 2.20 9.24 3.16
CA VAL A 95 3.16 10.35 3.02
C VAL A 95 4.32 9.97 2.08
N LYS A 96 4.87 8.76 2.22
CA LYS A 96 5.92 8.23 1.33
C LYS A 96 5.44 8.15 -0.13
N LYS A 97 4.25 7.59 -0.37
CA LYS A 97 3.64 7.50 -1.72
C LYS A 97 3.38 8.87 -2.34
N VAL A 98 2.87 9.84 -1.57
CA VAL A 98 2.62 11.20 -2.09
C VAL A 98 3.93 11.90 -2.45
N ARG A 99 5.00 11.73 -1.66
CA ARG A 99 6.33 12.27 -2.01
C ARG A 99 6.85 11.65 -3.31
N ALA A 100 6.73 10.33 -3.47
CA ALA A 100 7.10 9.63 -4.70
C ALA A 100 6.31 10.16 -5.90
N TYR A 101 5.00 10.31 -5.76
CA TYR A 101 4.15 10.87 -6.80
C TYR A 101 4.52 12.31 -7.19
N LYS A 102 4.72 13.21 -6.22
CA LYS A 102 5.19 14.59 -6.50
C LYS A 102 6.55 14.60 -7.19
N HIS A 103 7.40 13.61 -6.92
CA HIS A 103 8.70 13.47 -7.58
C HIS A 103 8.55 13.02 -9.05
N GLU A 104 7.73 11.99 -9.30
CA GLU A 104 7.39 11.51 -10.65
C GLU A 104 6.80 12.63 -11.53
N MET A 105 5.83 13.39 -10.99
CA MET A 105 5.23 14.54 -11.68
C MET A 105 6.25 15.60 -12.12
N ARG A 106 7.36 15.75 -11.40
CA ARG A 106 8.43 16.71 -11.74
C ARG A 106 9.37 16.19 -12.82
N ILE A 107 9.50 14.87 -12.96
CA ILE A 107 10.43 14.22 -13.88
C ILE A 107 9.78 13.96 -15.25
N GLY A 108 8.44 13.83 -15.31
CA GLY A 108 7.70 13.55 -16.53
C GLY A 108 7.54 12.04 -16.80
N GLU A 109 6.46 11.66 -17.48
CA GLU A 109 6.02 10.27 -17.75
C GLU A 109 6.84 9.53 -18.84
N ASP A 110 8.17 9.49 -18.72
CA ASP A 110 9.02 8.84 -19.75
C ASP A 110 9.53 7.43 -19.41
N SER A 111 9.02 6.79 -18.37
CA SER A 111 9.35 5.40 -18.07
C SER A 111 8.07 4.63 -17.78
N ILE A 112 7.67 3.69 -18.66
CA ILE A 112 7.56 2.23 -18.40
C ILE A 112 7.28 1.53 -19.75
N LYS A 113 8.21 0.70 -20.25
CA LYS A 113 7.90 -0.33 -21.27
C LYS A 113 8.66 -1.64 -21.05
N GLN A 114 7.84 -2.70 -20.90
CA GLN A 114 7.98 -4.12 -21.25
C GLN A 114 8.97 -5.04 -20.49
N ALA A 115 8.48 -6.20 -20.04
CA ALA A 115 8.72 -7.51 -20.68
C ALA A 115 7.94 -8.67 -19.98
N LYS A 116 7.77 -9.80 -20.69
CA LYS A 116 7.04 -11.03 -20.30
C LYS A 116 7.97 -12.25 -20.21
N GLY A 117 7.81 -13.07 -19.17
CA GLY A 117 7.72 -14.55 -19.15
C GLY A 117 9.00 -15.36 -19.32
N THR A 118 9.24 -16.49 -18.62
CA THR A 118 8.34 -17.44 -17.93
C THR A 118 9.09 -18.20 -16.84
N ARG A 119 8.38 -18.54 -15.75
CA ARG A 119 8.86 -19.20 -14.51
C ARG A 119 10.14 -18.57 -13.95
N GLN A 120 9.97 -17.40 -13.35
CA GLN A 120 11.04 -16.65 -12.74
C GLN A 120 10.70 -16.45 -11.27
N THR A 121 11.61 -16.93 -10.43
CA THR A 121 11.92 -16.32 -9.14
C THR A 121 11.96 -14.79 -9.33
N VAL A 122 11.59 -14.00 -8.32
CA VAL A 122 11.68 -12.53 -8.41
C VAL A 122 13.17 -12.15 -8.44
N GLU A 123 13.79 -12.20 -9.62
CA GLU A 123 15.20 -11.93 -9.82
C GLU A 123 15.42 -10.45 -10.16
N PRO A 124 16.47 -9.83 -9.63
CA PRO A 124 16.81 -8.47 -9.98
C PRO A 124 17.43 -8.43 -11.38
N ILE A 125 17.16 -7.38 -12.15
CA ILE A 125 17.79 -7.18 -13.46
C ILE A 125 19.28 -6.81 -13.39
N ALA A 126 19.80 -6.50 -12.19
CA ALA A 126 21.20 -6.17 -11.94
C ALA A 126 21.61 -6.59 -10.51
N GLU A 127 22.90 -6.46 -10.18
CA GLU A 127 23.40 -6.76 -8.83
C GLU A 127 22.85 -5.78 -7.79
N LEU A 128 22.37 -6.33 -6.67
CA LEU A 128 21.76 -5.57 -5.59
C LEU A 128 22.80 -5.17 -4.54
N ASP A 129 22.98 -3.86 -4.33
CA ASP A 129 23.77 -3.36 -3.20
C ASP A 129 22.92 -3.37 -1.91
N VAL A 130 22.96 -4.49 -1.19
CA VAL A 130 22.25 -4.67 0.09
C VAL A 130 22.73 -3.66 1.13
N SER A 131 24.01 -3.30 1.13
CA SER A 131 24.55 -2.35 2.12
C SER A 131 23.99 -0.95 1.92
N ALA A 132 23.78 -0.55 0.66
CA ALA A 132 23.13 0.70 0.32
C ALA A 132 21.64 0.69 0.68
N LEU A 133 20.93 -0.44 0.54
CA LEU A 133 19.55 -0.57 1.02
C LEU A 133 19.44 -0.42 2.54
N VAL A 134 20.32 -1.08 3.30
CA VAL A 134 20.37 -0.95 4.77
C VAL A 134 20.54 0.53 5.15
N LYS A 135 21.41 1.25 4.44
CA LYS A 135 21.62 2.68 4.70
C LYS A 135 20.35 3.50 4.45
N THR A 136 19.66 3.27 3.32
CA THR A 136 18.43 4.01 3.00
C THR A 136 17.31 3.79 4.01
N VAL A 137 17.20 2.57 4.56
CA VAL A 137 16.21 2.26 5.61
C VAL A 137 16.56 2.98 6.91
N LYS A 138 17.85 2.96 7.31
CA LYS A 138 18.32 3.69 8.51
C LYS A 138 18.11 5.19 8.41
N ASP A 139 18.23 5.75 7.21
CA ASP A 139 18.07 7.18 6.94
C ASP A 139 16.58 7.58 6.72
N ASP A 140 15.63 6.64 6.84
CA ASP A 140 14.19 6.79 6.51
C ASP A 140 13.95 7.35 5.08
N ASP A 141 14.85 7.05 4.14
CA ASP A 141 14.81 7.53 2.76
C ASP A 141 14.16 6.51 1.83
N TYR A 142 12.82 6.50 1.83
CA TYR A 142 12.05 5.61 0.97
C TYR A 142 12.30 5.84 -0.52
N LEU A 143 12.55 7.08 -0.97
CA LEU A 143 12.74 7.35 -2.40
C LEU A 143 14.03 6.73 -2.91
N GLU A 144 15.10 6.87 -2.13
CA GLU A 144 16.38 6.26 -2.50
C GLU A 144 16.34 4.73 -2.34
N PHE A 145 15.64 4.20 -1.34
CA PHE A 145 15.36 2.76 -1.26
C PHE A 145 14.60 2.27 -2.49
N ARG A 146 13.54 2.98 -2.91
CA ARG A 146 12.67 2.65 -4.04
C ARG A 146 13.47 2.56 -5.34
N ARG A 147 14.41 3.48 -5.57
CA ARG A 147 15.31 3.45 -6.74
C ARG A 147 16.25 2.25 -6.72
N LYS A 148 16.78 1.89 -5.54
CA LYS A 148 17.71 0.77 -5.41
C LYS A 148 17.02 -0.59 -5.55
N ILE A 149 15.78 -0.70 -5.11
CA ILE A 149 14.99 -1.93 -5.18
C ILE A 149 14.22 -2.08 -6.50
N ASP A 150 14.18 -1.03 -7.32
CA ASP A 150 13.55 -0.99 -8.65
C ASP A 150 14.00 -2.12 -9.59
N LEU A 151 15.19 -2.66 -9.35
CA LEU A 151 15.74 -3.80 -10.08
C LEU A 151 14.81 -5.02 -10.09
N PHE A 152 13.94 -5.15 -9.10
CA PHE A 152 12.96 -6.24 -9.00
C PHE A 152 11.59 -5.91 -9.62
N GLU A 153 11.32 -4.64 -9.98
CA GLU A 153 9.99 -4.21 -10.44
C GLU A 153 9.49 -5.02 -11.65
N PRO A 154 10.28 -5.30 -12.70
CA PRO A 154 9.78 -6.05 -13.85
C PRO A 154 9.30 -7.46 -13.47
N ALA A 155 10.10 -8.19 -12.68
CA ALA A 155 9.77 -9.54 -12.24
C ALA A 155 8.58 -9.55 -11.27
N LEU A 156 8.55 -8.59 -10.34
CA LEU A 156 7.49 -8.45 -9.35
C LEU A 156 6.16 -8.05 -9.99
N SER A 157 6.18 -7.12 -10.94
CA SER A 157 5.02 -6.71 -11.73
C SER A 157 4.40 -7.89 -12.48
N GLU A 158 5.24 -8.72 -13.12
CA GLU A 158 4.73 -9.91 -13.79
C GLU A 158 4.11 -10.91 -12.80
N ARG A 159 4.74 -11.10 -11.63
CA ARG A 159 4.24 -12.00 -10.58
C ARG A 159 2.87 -11.55 -10.07
N ILE A 160 2.74 -10.26 -9.75
CA ILE A 160 1.49 -9.64 -9.28
C ILE A 160 0.41 -9.69 -10.36
N ALA A 161 0.74 -9.38 -11.62
CA ALA A 161 -0.21 -9.46 -12.72
C ALA A 161 -0.80 -10.87 -12.88
N ARG A 162 0.04 -11.91 -12.76
CA ARG A 162 -0.42 -13.30 -12.77
C ARG A 162 -1.26 -13.63 -11.54
N TRP A 163 -0.89 -13.12 -10.36
CA TRP A 163 -1.63 -13.31 -9.12
C TRP A 163 -3.05 -12.72 -9.25
N LEU A 164 -3.17 -11.47 -9.70
CA LEU A 164 -4.47 -10.81 -9.96
C LEU A 164 -5.30 -11.54 -11.00
N GLY A 165 -4.66 -12.08 -12.04
CA GLY A 165 -5.34 -12.87 -13.07
C GLY A 165 -5.98 -14.17 -12.54
N LYS A 166 -5.58 -14.66 -11.37
CA LYS A 166 -6.23 -15.82 -10.71
C LYS A 166 -7.50 -15.44 -9.95
N TYR A 167 -7.65 -14.16 -9.59
CA TYR A 167 -8.72 -13.66 -8.71
C TYR A 167 -9.42 -12.46 -9.35
N PRO A 168 -10.12 -12.64 -10.48
CA PRO A 168 -10.78 -11.54 -11.18
C PRO A 168 -11.85 -10.84 -10.33
N GLU A 169 -12.42 -11.51 -9.32
CA GLU A 169 -13.35 -10.95 -8.35
C GLU A 169 -12.74 -9.82 -7.51
N ILE A 170 -11.42 -9.85 -7.27
CA ILE A 170 -10.74 -8.77 -6.57
C ILE A 170 -10.81 -7.50 -7.40
N GLN A 171 -10.70 -7.60 -8.73
CA GLN A 171 -10.77 -6.43 -9.62
C GLN A 171 -12.18 -5.82 -9.68
N THR A 172 -13.23 -6.58 -9.35
CA THR A 172 -14.63 -6.13 -9.44
C THR A 172 -15.21 -5.67 -8.11
N GLN A 173 -14.63 -6.08 -6.97
CA GLN A 173 -15.11 -5.69 -5.64
C GLN A 173 -14.72 -4.27 -5.22
N PHE A 174 -13.66 -3.72 -5.80
CA PHE A 174 -13.32 -2.34 -5.55
C PHE A 174 -14.23 -1.41 -6.34
N GLU A 175 -14.64 -0.32 -5.71
CA GLU A 175 -15.21 0.83 -6.43
C GLU A 175 -14.25 1.38 -7.50
N TRP A 176 -12.94 1.06 -7.41
CA TRP A 176 -11.87 1.55 -8.27
C TRP A 176 -10.88 0.43 -8.59
N PRO A 177 -10.48 0.24 -9.85
CA PRO A 177 -9.57 -0.85 -10.21
C PRO A 177 -8.18 -0.62 -9.61
N VAL A 178 -7.71 -1.55 -8.79
CA VAL A 178 -6.33 -1.58 -8.27
C VAL A 178 -5.39 -2.00 -9.39
N SER A 179 -4.37 -1.20 -9.67
CA SER A 179 -3.38 -1.54 -10.71
C SER A 179 -2.28 -2.45 -10.16
N VAL A 180 -1.57 -3.14 -11.06
CA VAL A 180 -0.36 -3.91 -10.71
C VAL A 180 0.68 -3.02 -10.04
N SER A 181 0.85 -1.79 -10.55
CA SER A 181 1.80 -0.81 -10.00
C SER A 181 1.45 -0.40 -8.57
N ASP A 182 0.16 -0.28 -8.23
CA ASP A 182 -0.25 0.05 -6.85
C ASP A 182 0.16 -1.03 -5.84
N ILE A 183 0.06 -2.30 -6.24
CA ILE A 183 0.46 -3.44 -5.40
C ILE A 183 1.98 -3.57 -5.34
N VAL A 184 2.69 -3.36 -6.47
CA VAL A 184 4.17 -3.31 -6.48
C VAL A 184 4.66 -2.27 -5.47
N GLU A 185 4.08 -1.08 -5.51
CA GLU A 185 4.43 0.01 -4.61
C GLU A 185 4.12 -0.34 -3.15
N GLU A 186 3.00 -1.01 -2.87
CA GLU A 186 2.69 -1.50 -1.52
C GLU A 186 3.67 -2.59 -1.04
N VAL A 187 4.12 -3.49 -1.93
CA VAL A 187 5.18 -4.46 -1.63
C VAL A 187 6.48 -3.76 -1.27
N PHE A 188 6.90 -2.75 -2.02
CA PHE A 188 8.13 -2.02 -1.71
C PHE A 188 8.04 -1.21 -0.41
N LEU A 189 6.87 -0.66 -0.06
CA LEU A 189 6.68 -0.03 1.24
C LEU A 189 6.69 -1.02 2.39
N ASN A 190 6.02 -2.16 2.24
CA ASN A 190 6.07 -3.22 3.24
C ASN A 190 7.50 -3.75 3.41
N ALA A 191 8.25 -3.87 2.31
CA ALA A 191 9.66 -4.22 2.34
C ALA A 191 10.46 -3.15 3.08
N PHE A 192 10.26 -1.87 2.79
CA PHE A 192 10.96 -0.78 3.48
C PHE A 192 10.68 -0.79 4.98
N ASP A 193 9.41 -0.87 5.38
CA ASP A 193 9.00 -0.79 6.78
C ASP A 193 9.41 -2.03 7.59
N GLN A 194 9.59 -3.19 6.93
CA GLN A 194 9.94 -4.47 7.57
C GLN A 194 11.36 -4.94 7.23
N PHE A 195 12.20 -4.07 6.65
CA PHE A 195 13.51 -4.48 6.14
C PHE A 195 14.41 -5.07 7.22
N ASP A 196 14.36 -4.51 8.44
CA ASP A 196 15.13 -4.99 9.59
C ASP A 196 14.65 -6.36 10.11
N LEU A 197 13.43 -6.78 9.75
CA LEU A 197 12.86 -8.09 10.12
C LEU A 197 13.18 -9.17 9.09
N ARG A 198 13.82 -8.82 7.97
CA ARG A 198 14.18 -9.75 6.91
C ARG A 198 15.24 -10.73 7.39
N SER A 199 14.97 -12.04 7.25
CA SER A 199 16.01 -13.06 7.45
C SER A 199 17.12 -12.92 6.41
N HIS A 200 18.37 -12.95 6.87
CA HIS A 200 19.54 -12.93 5.99
C HIS A 200 19.69 -14.21 5.15
N ASP A 201 19.03 -15.30 5.56
CA ASP A 201 19.08 -16.60 4.88
C ASP A 201 18.12 -16.68 3.67
N VAL A 202 17.21 -15.71 3.54
CA VAL A 202 16.24 -15.64 2.44
C VAL A 202 16.75 -14.65 1.39
N SER A 203 16.68 -15.02 0.11
CA SER A 203 17.06 -14.12 -0.97
C SER A 203 16.12 -12.89 -0.97
N PRO A 204 16.61 -11.68 -1.34
CA PRO A 204 15.75 -10.50 -1.41
C PRO A 204 14.53 -10.70 -2.33
N GLY A 205 14.70 -11.45 -3.43
CA GLY A 205 13.63 -11.81 -4.36
C GLY A 205 12.53 -12.65 -3.71
N ASP A 206 12.91 -13.75 -3.06
CA ASP A 206 11.95 -14.63 -2.36
C ASP A 206 11.24 -13.90 -1.21
N TRP A 207 11.97 -13.02 -0.53
CA TRP A 207 11.38 -12.20 0.52
C TRP A 207 10.35 -11.21 -0.04
N LEU A 208 10.64 -10.51 -1.14
CA LEU A 208 9.68 -9.63 -1.82
C LEU A 208 8.46 -10.42 -2.32
N GLU A 209 8.65 -11.64 -2.81
CA GLU A 209 7.55 -12.50 -3.22
C GLU A 209 6.62 -12.83 -2.05
N ASN A 210 7.17 -13.12 -0.88
CA ASN A 210 6.39 -13.39 0.34
C ASN A 210 5.63 -12.15 0.87
N LEU A 211 5.98 -10.94 0.41
CA LEU A 211 5.27 -9.71 0.74
C LEU A 211 4.10 -9.42 -0.21
N ILE A 212 3.97 -10.12 -1.35
CA ILE A 212 2.89 -9.89 -2.31
C ILE A 212 1.52 -10.08 -1.65
N ASP A 213 1.33 -11.22 -0.97
CA ASP A 213 0.04 -11.57 -0.39
C ASP A 213 -0.37 -10.61 0.75
N PRO A 214 0.51 -10.30 1.74
CA PRO A 214 0.23 -9.25 2.72
C PRO A 214 -0.06 -7.88 2.10
N SER A 215 0.65 -7.50 1.04
CA SER A 215 0.41 -6.22 0.35
C SER A 215 -0.93 -6.16 -0.35
N VAL A 216 -1.37 -7.27 -0.97
CA VAL A 216 -2.71 -7.31 -1.54
C VAL A 216 -3.76 -7.25 -0.44
N GLN A 217 -3.61 -8.06 0.62
CA GLN A 217 -4.52 -8.05 1.76
C GLN A 217 -4.65 -6.66 2.40
N ALA A 218 -3.55 -5.92 2.49
CA ALA A 218 -3.55 -4.55 3.00
C ALA A 218 -4.45 -3.62 2.18
N ILE A 219 -4.59 -3.85 0.88
CA ILE A 219 -5.40 -3.04 -0.04
C ILE A 219 -6.88 -3.48 -0.06
N LEU A 220 -7.15 -4.78 0.14
CA LEU A 220 -8.49 -5.39 0.12
C LEU A 220 -9.47 -4.82 1.18
N GLN A 221 -10.78 -4.90 0.94
CA GLN A 221 -11.80 -4.32 1.84
C GLN A 221 -12.09 -5.17 3.07
N SER A 222 -11.99 -6.49 2.93
CA SER A 222 -12.33 -7.44 3.99
C SER A 222 -11.47 -8.69 3.82
N PRO A 223 -10.18 -8.62 4.19
CA PRO A 223 -9.21 -9.67 3.90
C PRO A 223 -9.72 -11.04 4.37
N ASP A 224 -10.27 -11.20 5.58
CA ASP A 224 -10.66 -12.53 6.06
C ASP A 224 -11.84 -13.18 5.30
N ASP A 225 -12.85 -12.39 4.91
CA ASP A 225 -14.02 -12.90 4.16
C ASP A 225 -13.72 -13.08 2.67
N GLU A 226 -12.85 -12.24 2.11
CA GLU A 226 -12.37 -12.34 0.73
C GLU A 226 -11.35 -13.48 0.58
N TYR A 227 -10.46 -13.68 1.57
CA TYR A 227 -9.46 -14.76 1.58
C TYR A 227 -10.10 -16.13 1.77
N MET A 228 -11.12 -16.26 2.63
CA MET A 228 -11.87 -17.52 2.70
C MET A 228 -12.47 -17.87 1.34
N ARG A 229 -13.04 -16.92 0.59
CA ARG A 229 -13.56 -17.19 -0.77
C ARG A 229 -12.47 -17.60 -1.76
N ILE A 230 -11.29 -17.01 -1.63
CA ILE A 230 -10.09 -17.31 -2.44
C ILE A 230 -9.55 -18.72 -2.13
N GLU A 231 -9.40 -19.08 -0.85
CA GLU A 231 -8.98 -20.42 -0.42
C GLU A 231 -9.98 -21.50 -0.82
N PHE A 232 -11.29 -21.25 -0.64
CA PHE A 232 -12.34 -22.19 -1.06
C PHE A 232 -12.38 -22.39 -2.57
N SER A 233 -12.12 -21.34 -3.36
CA SER A 233 -12.05 -21.46 -4.83
C SER A 233 -10.80 -22.22 -5.27
N SER A 234 -9.63 -21.97 -4.66
CA SER A 234 -8.39 -22.72 -4.93
C SER A 234 -8.50 -24.21 -4.57
N ALA A 235 -9.24 -24.56 -3.52
CA ALA A 235 -9.45 -25.95 -3.12
C ALA A 235 -10.39 -26.71 -4.06
N ALA A 236 -11.35 -26.02 -4.69
CA ALA A 236 -12.32 -26.61 -5.62
C ALA A 236 -11.74 -26.90 -7.02
N PHE A 237 -10.68 -26.22 -7.44
CA PHE A 237 -10.01 -26.44 -8.74
C PHE A 237 -8.91 -27.53 -8.71
N ASN A 238 -8.58 -28.06 -7.52
CA ASN A 238 -7.61 -29.15 -7.33
C ASN A 238 -8.28 -30.52 -7.03
N GLN A 239 -9.58 -30.67 -7.32
CA GLN A 239 -10.29 -31.94 -7.40
C GLN A 239 -10.66 -32.24 -8.85
#